data_AF-A0A2W2FQU1-F1
#
_entry.id   AF-A0A2W2FQU1-F1
#
_cell.length_a   1.000
_cell.length_b   1.000
_cell.length_c   1.000
_cell.angle_alpha   90.00
_cell.angle_beta   90.00
_cell.angle_gamma   90.00
#
_symmetry.space_group_name_H-M   'P 1'
#
loop_
_entity.id
_entity.type
_entity.pdbx_description
1 polymer ?
#
loop_
_entity_poly.entity_id
_entity_poly.type
_entity_poly.pdbx_seq_one_letter_code
_entity_poly.pdbx_strand_id
1 'polypeptide(L)'
;MMLDLITTTDFARLLGVSATVARTIVREGEVAHYRLGRQSVRIPRAEAERYSASFQGRRHAAAAAERALSSPRGWLTIPQAAQLMTVSERTIITLLADGLLRAEVIDGVRHIALNEIGEYLTATYVPAKAA
;
A
#
# COMPACT_ATOMS: atom_id res chain seq x y z
N MET A 1 1.95 -3.89 -31.66
CA MET A 1 1.77 -4.39 -30.29
C MET A 1 0.79 -3.48 -29.57
N MET A 2 -0.35 -4.00 -29.14
CA MET A 2 -1.31 -3.26 -28.32
C MET A 2 -0.83 -3.34 -26.87
N LEU A 3 -0.59 -2.20 -26.21
CA LEU A 3 -0.25 -2.18 -24.79
C LEU A 3 -1.52 -2.57 -24.00
N ASP A 4 -1.47 -3.71 -23.30
CA ASP A 4 -2.52 -4.10 -22.35
C ASP A 4 -2.36 -3.26 -21.08
N LEU A 5 -3.28 -2.32 -20.89
CA LEU A 5 -3.22 -1.28 -19.88
C LEU A 5 -4.41 -1.39 -18.94
N ILE A 6 -4.15 -1.35 -17.64
CA ILE A 6 -5.18 -1.34 -16.61
C ILE A 6 -5.29 0.03 -15.93
N THR A 7 -6.43 0.29 -15.29
CA THR A 7 -6.63 1.50 -14.49
C THR A 7 -6.02 1.37 -13.10
N THR A 8 -5.87 2.48 -12.37
CA THR A 8 -5.51 2.45 -10.95
C THR A 8 -6.53 1.73 -10.09
N THR A 9 -7.80 1.72 -10.49
CA THR A 9 -8.86 0.96 -9.81
C THR A 9 -8.69 -0.55 -9.99
N ASP A 10 -8.37 -0.99 -11.21
CA ASP A 10 -8.09 -2.41 -11.46
C ASP A 10 -6.81 -2.86 -10.76
N PHE A 11 -5.80 -1.99 -10.72
CA PHE A 11 -4.58 -2.23 -9.96
C PHE A 11 -4.86 -2.37 -8.46
N ALA A 12 -5.70 -1.50 -7.88
CA ALA A 12 -6.12 -1.62 -6.48
C ALA A 12 -6.78 -2.97 -6.18
N ARG A 13 -7.64 -3.45 -7.10
CA ARG A 13 -8.27 -4.78 -7.00
C ARG A 13 -7.25 -5.91 -7.05
N LEU A 14 -6.25 -5.83 -7.93
CA LEU A 14 -5.17 -6.82 -8.03
C LEU A 14 -4.33 -6.92 -6.75
N LEU A 15 -4.17 -5.82 -6.02
CA LEU A 15 -3.42 -5.77 -4.76
C LEU A 15 -4.28 -6.11 -3.53
N GLY A 16 -5.61 -6.07 -3.65
CA GLY A 16 -6.52 -6.17 -2.50
C GLY A 16 -6.36 -5.00 -1.52
N VAL A 17 -6.16 -3.78 -2.04
CA VAL A 17 -5.99 -2.53 -1.26
C VAL A 17 -6.97 -1.46 -1.75
N SER A 18 -7.10 -0.36 -0.99
CA SER A 18 -7.93 0.76 -1.40
C SER A 18 -7.38 1.48 -2.66
N ALA A 19 -8.27 2.09 -3.44
CA ALA A 19 -7.88 2.88 -4.61
C ALA A 19 -6.98 4.09 -4.25
N THR A 20 -7.04 4.57 -3.01
CA THR A 20 -6.15 5.63 -2.52
C THR A 20 -4.74 5.11 -2.35
N VAL A 21 -4.55 3.94 -1.73
CA VAL A 21 -3.22 3.30 -1.61
C VAL A 21 -2.62 3.03 -2.97
N ALA A 22 -3.38 2.41 -3.88
CA ALA A 22 -2.91 2.13 -5.23
C ALA A 22 -2.49 3.40 -5.97
N ARG A 23 -3.23 4.51 -5.78
CA ARG A 23 -2.85 5.82 -6.34
C ARG A 23 -1.57 6.37 -5.72
N THR A 24 -1.35 6.22 -4.42
CA THR A 24 -0.10 6.65 -3.77
C THR A 24 1.09 5.85 -4.28
N ILE A 25 0.99 4.51 -4.36
CA ILE A 25 2.03 3.62 -4.90
C ILE A 25 2.43 4.08 -6.32
N VAL A 26 1.44 4.34 -7.17
CA VAL A 26 1.65 4.81 -8.54
C VAL A 26 2.23 6.23 -8.58
N ARG A 27 1.75 7.13 -7.71
CA ARG A 27 2.23 8.52 -7.60
C ARG A 27 3.70 8.59 -7.18
N GLU A 28 4.11 7.74 -6.24
CA GLU A 28 5.50 7.66 -5.78
C GLU A 28 6.42 6.92 -6.77
N GLY A 29 5.86 6.43 -7.90
CA GLY A 29 6.65 5.83 -8.97
C GLY A 29 7.12 4.40 -8.67
N GLU A 30 6.52 3.71 -7.70
CA GLU A 30 6.85 2.32 -7.39
C GLU A 30 6.46 1.33 -8.51
N VAL A 31 5.58 1.79 -9.41
CA VAL A 31 5.08 1.02 -10.55
C VAL A 31 5.19 1.87 -11.80
N ALA A 32 5.74 1.29 -12.86
CA ALA A 32 5.79 1.93 -14.16
C ALA A 32 4.38 2.22 -14.67
N HIS A 33 4.12 3.47 -15.06
CA HIS A 33 2.80 3.90 -15.51
C HIS A 33 2.88 4.98 -16.58
N TYR A 34 1.83 5.07 -17.38
CA TYR A 34 1.61 6.11 -18.37
C TYR A 34 0.56 7.09 -17.88
N ARG A 35 0.88 8.39 -17.97
CA ARG A 35 -0.08 9.45 -17.73
C ARG A 35 -0.65 9.90 -19.07
N LEU A 36 -1.91 9.55 -19.34
CA LEU A 36 -2.64 9.92 -20.56
C LEU A 36 -3.42 11.25 -20.43
N GLY A 37 -3.34 11.89 -19.27
CA GLY A 37 -3.97 13.18 -18.95
C GLY A 37 -3.80 13.50 -17.46
N ARG A 38 -4.30 14.67 -17.01
CA ARG A 38 -4.14 15.11 -15.60
C ARG A 38 -4.63 14.09 -14.56
N GLN A 39 -5.66 13.30 -14.89
CA GLN A 39 -6.26 12.30 -13.99
C GLN A 39 -6.30 10.89 -14.59
N SER A 40 -5.76 10.69 -15.79
CA SER A 40 -5.80 9.39 -16.46
C SER A 40 -4.44 8.73 -16.36
N VAL A 41 -4.32 7.77 -15.45
CA VAL A 41 -3.14 6.92 -15.31
C VAL A 41 -3.46 5.52 -15.80
N ARG A 42 -2.51 4.93 -16.53
CA ARG A 42 -2.59 3.57 -17.06
C ARG A 42 -1.34 2.80 -16.69
N ILE A 43 -1.52 1.57 -16.25
CA ILE A 43 -0.44 0.71 -15.78
C ILE A 43 -0.38 -0.50 -16.73
N PRO A 44 0.79 -0.89 -17.27
CA PRO A 44 0.90 -2.13 -18.02
C PRO A 44 0.44 -3.32 -17.17
N ARG A 45 -0.46 -4.17 -17.69
CA ARG A 45 -0.97 -5.32 -16.94
C ARG A 45 0.16 -6.20 -16.40
N ALA A 46 1.14 -6.52 -17.24
CA ALA A 46 2.29 -7.31 -16.84
C ALA A 46 3.09 -6.67 -15.69
N GLU A 47 3.19 -5.34 -15.65
CA GLU A 47 3.84 -4.64 -14.55
C GLU A 47 3.02 -4.73 -13.25
N ALA A 48 1.72 -4.49 -13.35
CA ALA A 48 0.79 -4.61 -12.22
C ALA A 48 0.80 -6.03 -11.62
N GLU A 49 0.85 -7.06 -12.46
CA GLU A 49 0.91 -8.47 -12.05
C GLU A 49 2.25 -8.80 -11.39
N ARG A 50 3.39 -8.35 -11.96
CA ARG A 50 4.70 -8.49 -11.32
C ARG A 50 4.74 -7.82 -9.95
N TYR A 51 4.25 -6.59 -9.87
CA TYR A 51 4.19 -5.87 -8.61
C TYR A 51 3.26 -6.58 -7.63
N SER A 52 2.09 -7.06 -8.06
CA SER A 52 1.14 -7.80 -7.21
C SER A 52 1.74 -9.10 -6.66
N ALA A 53 2.44 -9.89 -7.49
CA ALA A 53 3.11 -11.10 -7.02
C ALA A 53 4.18 -10.80 -5.97
N SER A 54 5.01 -9.78 -6.21
CA SER A 54 5.99 -9.30 -5.22
C SER A 54 5.30 -8.76 -3.96
N PHE A 55 4.17 -8.06 -4.13
CA PHE A 55 3.40 -7.45 -3.06
C PHE A 55 2.78 -8.51 -2.14
N GLN A 56 2.18 -9.56 -2.72
CA GLN A 56 1.62 -10.69 -1.96
C GLN A 56 2.72 -11.46 -1.21
N GLY A 57 3.85 -11.76 -1.86
CA GLY A 57 4.97 -12.44 -1.21
C GLY A 57 5.53 -11.66 -0.02
N ARG A 58 5.72 -10.35 -0.19
CA ARG A 58 6.16 -9.45 0.89
C ARG A 58 5.09 -9.27 1.98
N ARG A 59 3.79 -9.23 1.64
CA ARG A 59 2.67 -9.19 2.60
C ARG A 59 2.59 -10.46 3.46
N HIS A 60 2.86 -11.63 2.89
CA HIS A 60 2.97 -12.87 3.66
C HIS A 60 4.17 -12.85 4.62
N ALA A 61 5.32 -12.33 4.17
CA ALA A 61 6.48 -12.14 5.03
C ALA A 61 6.22 -11.11 6.15
N ALA A 62 5.50 -10.03 5.84
CA ALA A 62 5.03 -9.01 6.76
C ALA A 62 4.09 -9.58 7.84
N ALA A 63 3.11 -10.40 7.46
CA ALA A 63 2.21 -11.07 8.42
C ALA A 63 2.97 -12.05 9.34
N ALA A 64 4.03 -12.69 8.82
CA ALA A 64 4.93 -13.50 9.65
C ALA A 64 5.79 -12.63 10.59
N ALA A 65 6.25 -11.47 10.09
CA ALA A 65 6.98 -10.49 10.88
C ALA A 65 6.10 -9.83 11.95
N GLU A 66 4.83 -9.56 11.71
CA GLU A 66 3.86 -9.04 12.71
C GLU A 66 3.72 -10.00 13.90
N ARG A 67 3.67 -11.31 13.63
CA ARG A 67 3.64 -12.34 14.69
C ARG A 67 4.95 -12.42 15.48
N ALA A 68 6.09 -12.13 14.84
CA ALA A 68 7.41 -12.14 15.46
C ALA A 68 7.74 -10.81 16.17
N LEU A 69 7.26 -9.69 15.63
CA LEU A 69 7.26 -8.35 16.19
C LEU A 69 6.13 -8.26 17.21
N SER A 70 6.22 -9.07 18.27
CA SER A 70 5.54 -8.79 19.54
C SER A 70 6.13 -7.50 20.13
N SER A 71 5.87 -6.35 19.49
CA SER A 71 6.08 -5.05 20.11
C SER A 71 5.10 -4.99 21.27
N PRO A 72 5.53 -4.87 22.54
CA PRO A 72 4.66 -4.94 23.71
C PRO A 72 3.50 -3.92 23.70
N ARG A 73 3.54 -2.96 22.76
CA ARG A 73 2.58 -1.86 22.65
C ARG A 73 1.87 -1.76 21.29
N GLY A 74 2.17 -2.63 20.32
CA GLY A 74 1.50 -2.59 19.01
C GLY A 74 1.87 -1.38 18.14
N TRP A 75 3.12 -0.90 18.21
CA TRP A 75 3.62 0.24 17.43
C TRP A 75 4.77 -0.17 16.50
N LEU A 76 4.80 0.42 15.30
CA LEU A 76 5.80 0.19 14.26
C LEU A 76 6.51 1.50 13.88
N THR A 77 7.83 1.47 13.69
CA THR A 77 8.55 2.58 13.07
C THR A 77 8.18 2.71 11.59
N ILE A 78 8.54 3.83 10.94
CA ILE A 78 8.32 4.03 9.50
C ILE A 78 8.92 2.88 8.65
N PRO A 79 10.18 2.43 8.86
CA PRO A 79 10.72 1.28 8.14
C PRO A 79 9.93 -0.01 8.36
N GLN A 80 9.47 -0.25 9.59
CA GLN A 80 8.67 -1.44 9.92
C GLN A 80 7.29 -1.38 9.26
N ALA A 81 6.63 -0.21 9.28
CA ALA A 81 5.36 0.00 8.60
C ALA A 81 5.49 -0.12 7.07
N ALA A 82 6.59 0.39 6.49
CA ALA A 82 6.89 0.26 5.07
C ALA A 82 7.07 -1.20 4.66
N GLN A 83 7.81 -1.97 5.45
CA GLN A 83 7.94 -3.41 5.27
C GLN A 83 6.59 -4.11 5.40
N LEU A 84 5.79 -3.78 6.43
CA LEU A 84 4.49 -4.40 6.66
C LEU A 84 3.51 -4.13 5.51
N MET A 85 3.38 -2.87 5.12
CA MET A 85 2.50 -2.41 4.04
C MET A 85 3.09 -2.68 2.66
N THR A 86 4.32 -3.19 2.59
CA THR A 86 4.97 -3.62 1.36
C THR A 86 5.17 -2.47 0.36
N VAL A 87 5.45 -1.28 0.88
CA VAL A 87 5.70 -0.04 0.13
C VAL A 87 7.02 0.58 0.54
N SER A 88 7.46 1.62 -0.18
CA SER A 88 8.61 2.42 0.25
C SER A 88 8.32 3.24 1.52
N GLU A 89 9.36 3.55 2.29
CA GLU A 89 9.25 4.48 3.43
C GLU A 89 8.72 5.86 3.00
N ARG A 90 9.07 6.28 1.78
CA ARG A 90 8.54 7.51 1.17
C ARG A 90 7.02 7.45 1.04
N THR A 91 6.48 6.34 0.55
CA THR A 91 5.02 6.12 0.51
C THR A 91 4.41 6.26 1.90
N ILE A 92 5.00 5.66 2.94
CA ILE A 92 4.52 5.81 4.33
C ILE A 92 4.53 7.27 4.79
N ILE A 93 5.62 8.01 4.54
CA ILE A 93 5.72 9.44 4.88
C ILE A 93 4.62 10.23 4.18
N THR A 94 4.38 9.96 2.89
CA THR A 94 3.32 10.61 2.14
C THR A 94 1.94 10.26 2.70
N LEU A 95 1.70 9.02 3.11
CA LEU A 95 0.43 8.62 3.76
C LEU A 95 0.21 9.34 5.09
N LEU A 96 1.26 9.54 5.90
CA LEU A 96 1.21 10.34 7.12
C LEU A 96 0.91 11.82 6.83
N ALA A 97 1.56 12.39 5.81
CA ALA A 97 1.38 13.78 5.42
C ALA A 97 -0.03 14.05 4.86
N ASP A 98 -0.59 13.10 4.12
CA ASP A 98 -1.95 13.15 3.58
C ASP A 98 -3.03 12.85 4.65
N GLY A 99 -2.63 12.57 5.90
CA GLY A 99 -3.54 12.25 7.01
C GLY A 99 -4.23 10.89 6.88
N LEU A 100 -3.71 10.02 6.01
CA LEU A 100 -4.22 8.69 5.72
C LEU A 100 -3.71 7.64 6.73
N LEU A 101 -2.58 7.92 7.37
CA LEU A 101 -2.08 7.21 8.54
C LEU A 101 -1.82 8.22 9.65
N ARG A 102 -1.92 7.78 10.89
CA ARG A 102 -1.51 8.54 12.07
C ARG A 102 -0.24 7.97 12.67
N ALA A 103 0.62 8.86 13.14
CA ALA A 103 1.81 8.51 13.89
C ALA A 103 1.86 9.26 15.22
N GLU A 104 2.37 8.59 16.24
CA GLU A 104 2.74 9.19 17.52
C GLU A 104 4.26 9.29 17.63
N VAL A 105 4.73 10.30 18.35
CA VAL A 105 6.16 10.45 18.64
C VAL A 105 6.42 9.88 20.04
N ILE A 106 7.17 8.79 20.10
CA ILE A 106 7.59 8.13 21.35
C ILE A 106 9.11 8.21 21.39
N ASP A 107 9.66 8.80 22.45
CA ASP A 107 11.11 8.96 22.63
C ASP A 107 11.82 9.63 21.43
N GLY A 108 11.14 10.59 20.78
CA GLY A 108 11.67 11.32 19.62
C GLY A 108 11.59 10.56 18.29
N VAL A 109 11.05 9.34 18.28
CA VAL A 109 10.88 8.51 17.08
C VAL A 109 9.41 8.47 16.68
N ARG A 110 9.13 8.56 15.37
CA ARG A 110 7.77 8.40 14.84
C ARG A 110 7.39 6.94 14.77
N HIS A 111 6.25 6.63 15.40
CA HIS A 111 5.66 5.31 15.47
C HIS A 111 4.23 5.33 14.94
N ILE A 112 3.83 4.28 14.22
CA ILE A 112 2.51 4.08 13.64
C ILE A 112 1.89 2.89 14.37
N ALA A 113 0.67 3.03 14.85
CA ALA A 113 -0.01 1.93 15.53
C ALA A 113 -0.35 0.80 14.54
N LEU A 114 -0.22 -0.44 14.97
CA LEU A 114 -0.47 -1.61 14.13
C LEU A 114 -1.94 -1.69 13.70
N ASN A 115 -2.87 -1.32 14.60
CA ASN A 115 -4.30 -1.23 14.28
C ASN A 115 -4.59 -0.14 13.25
N GLU A 116 -3.88 0.99 13.27
CA GLU A 116 -4.00 2.05 12.25
C GLU A 116 -3.66 1.48 10.86
N ILE A 117 -2.59 0.67 10.76
CA ILE A 117 -2.22 0.03 9.49
C ILE A 117 -3.23 -1.05 9.09
N GLY A 118 -3.69 -1.86 10.05
CA GLY A 118 -4.69 -2.90 9.82
C GLY A 118 -6.03 -2.33 9.33
N GLU A 119 -6.54 -1.32 10.02
CA GLU A 119 -7.75 -0.57 9.62
C GLU A 119 -7.52 0.08 8.25
N TYR A 120 -6.38 0.69 7.99
CA TYR A 120 -6.10 1.32 6.71
C TYR A 120 -6.01 0.34 5.53
N LEU A 121 -5.45 -0.85 5.75
CA LEU A 121 -5.39 -1.93 4.75
C LEU A 121 -6.75 -2.59 4.51
N THR A 122 -7.65 -2.58 5.51
CA THR A 122 -8.97 -3.22 5.45
C THR A 122 -10.11 -2.25 5.18
N ALA A 123 -9.91 -0.94 5.35
CA ALA A 123 -10.94 0.10 5.33
C ALA A 123 -11.68 0.25 4.00
N THR A 124 -11.25 -0.37 2.90
CA THR A 124 -12.18 -0.65 1.79
C THR A 124 -11.71 -1.79 0.88
N TYR A 125 -12.12 -3.00 1.20
CA TYR A 125 -12.59 -3.95 0.19
C TYR A 125 -13.99 -4.43 0.59
N VAL A 126 -15.02 -3.73 0.09
CA VAL A 126 -16.36 -4.32 -0.02
C VAL A 126 -16.34 -5.09 -1.34
N PRO A 127 -16.33 -6.44 -1.35
CA PRO A 127 -16.60 -7.16 -2.58
C PRO A 127 -17.94 -6.65 -3.10
N ALA A 128 -17.97 -6.17 -4.34
CA ALA A 128 -19.24 -5.91 -5.00
C ALA A 128 -20.05 -7.20 -4.86
N LYS A 129 -21.11 -7.13 -4.07
CA LYS A 129 -22.05 -8.22 -3.86
C LYS A 129 -22.51 -8.63 -5.26
N ALA A 130 -22.23 -9.87 -5.65
CA ALA A 130 -22.86 -10.45 -6.83
C ALA A 130 -24.36 -10.45 -6.56
N ALA A 131 -25.07 -9.51 -7.18
CA ALA A 131 -26.52 -9.41 -7.20
C ALA A 131 -26.92 -8.91 -8.59
#